data_AF-A0A3S4MPY9-F1
#
_entry.id   AF-A0A3S4MPY9-F1
#
_cell.length_a   1.000
_cell.length_b   1.000
_cell.length_c   1.000
_cell.angle_alpha   90.00
_cell.angle_beta   90.00
_cell.angle_gamma   90.00
#
_symmetry.space_group_name_H-M   'P 1'
#
loop_
_entity.id
_entity.type
_entity.pdbx_description
1 polymer ?
#
loop_
_entity_poly.entity_id
_entity_poly.type
_entity_poly.pdbx_seq_one_letter_code
_entity_poly.pdbx_strand_id
1 'polypeptide(L)'
;MVNIYIKEPWAIDAKKALNFFVSRMGDERWLKRRDKVVSYFREVEAIQYGFKKAESKDGKLVMPIAFYDDWIAWYMYLVESIFERPLSGDALQSARIFPFFSMIGKNLSTLLEIDGIEKKIEELLNEKKNHPDTIFFELAVANLYCKNGWKVSFIPESTYYKSPDLQIRKDGQQYWVECKRMQKVPDYSESERSEWQNRSLRLTAILQEYKLSYSIDIIFKVPVSETGENILVDCFNEYLKIHSGDKRAQIQTSEIEISFRPLNLASINRELKERDIRNNSPELIEVCIGKYESGGNYVTVFNHDELYKLGKDKNFDILNLYIDKVGSISILKWTSVSEHSINMKAKDVKRLLVKAVDQIPLDGPGIIHIGYENLDGPYVERKRFLKSEEIIQGFDYKEKDIRAIHCNSIQLLASSNNFDWAETTCFYKQSHYPVLKNDLLLADSVSGFNRPHWEDDIENLEGNQYN
;
A
#
# COMPACT_ATOMS: atom_id res chain seq x y z
N MET A 1 0.91 25.19 8.66
CA MET A 1 0.79 23.88 9.32
C MET A 1 2.10 23.51 10.02
N VAL A 2 2.10 23.23 11.33
CA VAL A 2 3.26 22.62 12.01
C VAL A 2 3.20 21.14 11.70
N ASN A 3 4.28 20.53 11.21
CA ASN A 3 4.28 19.08 11.00
C ASN A 3 4.16 18.40 12.36
N ILE A 4 3.01 17.78 12.59
CA ILE A 4 2.67 17.09 13.84
C ILE A 4 3.59 15.88 14.07
N TYR A 5 4.15 15.29 13.01
CA TYR A 5 4.91 14.06 13.09
C TYR A 5 6.36 14.23 13.57
N ILE A 6 6.97 15.41 13.48
CA ILE A 6 8.42 15.59 13.69
C ILE A 6 8.86 15.16 15.11
N LYS A 7 7.95 15.22 16.08
CA LYS A 7 8.21 14.85 17.48
C LYS A 7 7.76 13.44 17.83
N GLU A 8 7.10 12.75 16.92
CA GLU A 8 6.60 11.40 17.17
C GLU A 8 7.77 10.40 17.26
N PRO A 9 7.76 9.46 18.23
CA PRO A 9 8.84 8.50 18.40
C PRO A 9 9.16 7.71 17.13
N TRP A 10 8.14 7.25 16.42
CA TRP A 10 8.30 6.50 15.17
C TRP A 10 8.97 7.34 14.08
N ALA A 11 8.71 8.65 14.03
CA ALA A 11 9.29 9.55 13.04
C ALA A 11 10.77 9.77 13.34
N ILE A 12 11.11 9.98 14.62
CA ILE A 12 12.49 10.09 15.08
C ILE A 12 13.28 8.82 14.71
N ASP A 13 12.69 7.64 14.91
CA ASP A 13 13.31 6.38 14.51
C ASP A 13 13.43 6.27 12.99
N ALA A 14 12.40 6.64 12.22
CA ALA A 14 12.49 6.69 10.76
C ALA A 14 13.61 7.63 10.27
N LYS A 15 13.82 8.77 10.94
CA LYS A 15 14.93 9.68 10.65
C LYS A 15 16.30 9.04 10.92
N LYS A 16 16.43 8.22 11.96
CA LYS A 16 17.68 7.49 12.24
C LYS A 16 18.02 6.53 11.09
N ALA A 17 17.04 5.79 10.58
CA ALA A 17 17.23 4.92 9.42
C ALA A 17 17.63 5.71 8.16
N LEU A 18 16.93 6.81 7.88
CA LEU A 18 17.27 7.70 6.77
C LEU A 18 18.71 8.20 6.86
N ASN A 19 19.10 8.77 8.01
CA ASN A 19 20.44 9.29 8.22
C ASN A 19 21.51 8.21 8.05
N PHE A 20 21.23 6.98 8.50
CA PHE A 20 22.12 5.84 8.28
C PHE A 20 22.24 5.49 6.80
N PHE A 21 21.14 5.42 6.05
CA PHE A 21 21.19 5.14 4.62
C PHE A 21 21.92 6.24 3.83
N VAL A 22 21.71 7.50 4.18
CA VAL A 22 22.43 8.62 3.59
C VAL A 22 23.94 8.53 3.91
N SER A 23 24.31 8.24 5.16
CA SER A 23 25.73 8.13 5.53
C SER A 23 26.44 6.97 4.83
N ARG A 24 25.74 5.85 4.57
CA ARG A 24 26.26 4.72 3.79
C ARG A 24 26.33 4.99 2.29
N MET A 25 25.39 5.78 1.76
CA MET A 25 25.35 6.12 0.34
C MET A 25 26.33 7.25 -0.03
N GLY A 26 26.57 8.17 0.90
CA GLY A 26 27.26 9.44 0.70
C GLY A 26 26.31 10.56 0.28
N ASP A 27 26.48 11.74 0.86
CA ASP A 27 25.59 12.91 0.66
C ASP A 27 25.47 13.31 -0.81
N GLU A 28 26.59 13.41 -1.53
CA GLU A 28 26.57 13.81 -2.95
C GLU A 28 25.74 12.85 -3.82
N ARG A 29 25.86 11.55 -3.55
CA ARG A 29 25.09 10.54 -4.26
C ARG A 29 23.61 10.58 -3.88
N TRP A 30 23.30 10.82 -2.60
CA TRP A 30 21.92 11.02 -2.16
C TRP A 30 21.28 12.21 -2.86
N LEU A 31 21.95 13.37 -2.86
CA LEU A 31 21.47 14.59 -3.53
C LEU A 31 21.13 14.32 -5.00
N LYS A 32 22.04 13.66 -5.75
CA LYS A 32 21.81 13.32 -7.15
C LYS A 32 20.60 12.41 -7.37
N ARG A 33 20.38 11.42 -6.50
CA ARG A 33 19.23 10.50 -6.60
C ARG A 33 17.92 11.19 -6.22
N ARG A 34 17.96 12.05 -5.20
CA ARG A 34 16.85 12.92 -4.82
C ARG A 34 16.41 13.83 -5.96
N ASP A 35 17.36 14.40 -6.69
CA ASP A 35 17.06 15.26 -7.85
C ASP A 35 16.31 14.52 -8.96
N LYS A 36 16.59 13.22 -9.15
CA LYS A 36 15.84 12.38 -10.09
C LYS A 36 14.39 12.18 -9.65
N VAL A 37 14.16 11.90 -8.36
CA VAL A 37 12.81 11.80 -7.78
C VAL A 37 12.04 13.09 -8.02
N VAL A 38 12.66 14.23 -7.69
CA VAL A 38 12.04 15.55 -7.86
C VAL A 38 11.74 15.85 -9.32
N SER A 39 12.67 15.53 -10.23
CA SER A 39 12.50 15.75 -11.66
C SER A 39 11.34 14.90 -12.23
N TYR A 40 11.25 13.64 -11.81
CA TYR A 40 10.15 12.75 -12.21
C TYR A 40 8.78 13.32 -11.81
N PHE A 41 8.58 13.70 -10.55
CA PHE A 41 7.28 14.20 -10.11
C PHE A 41 6.93 15.58 -10.65
N ARG A 42 7.92 16.41 -10.99
CA ARG A 42 7.68 17.65 -11.75
C ARG A 42 7.17 17.35 -13.16
N GLU A 43 7.67 16.31 -13.80
CA GLU A 43 7.17 15.87 -15.10
C GLU A 43 5.75 15.30 -14.99
N VAL A 44 5.47 14.47 -13.97
CA VAL A 44 4.12 13.99 -13.65
C VAL A 44 3.16 15.18 -13.53
N GLU A 45 3.51 16.17 -12.72
CA GLU A 45 2.70 17.35 -12.49
C GLU A 45 2.49 18.15 -13.80
N ALA A 46 3.56 18.40 -14.55
CA ALA A 46 3.48 19.14 -15.81
C ALA A 46 2.53 18.47 -16.82
N ILE A 47 2.52 17.14 -16.87
CA ILE A 47 1.61 16.36 -17.73
C ILE A 47 0.19 16.42 -17.19
N GLN A 48 0.00 16.16 -15.90
CA GLN A 48 -1.32 16.04 -15.26
C GLN A 48 -2.15 17.34 -15.36
N TYR A 49 -1.51 18.50 -15.25
CA TYR A 49 -2.20 19.80 -15.32
C TYR A 49 -2.00 20.52 -16.66
N GLY A 50 -1.62 19.77 -17.71
CA GLY A 50 -1.65 20.26 -19.09
C GLY A 50 -0.55 21.27 -19.46
N PHE A 51 0.49 21.43 -18.63
CA PHE A 51 1.67 22.22 -18.97
C PHE A 51 2.57 21.52 -20.00
N LYS A 52 2.44 20.20 -20.16
CA LYS A 52 3.15 19.37 -21.14
C LYS A 52 2.21 18.30 -21.70
N LYS A 53 2.33 17.96 -22.99
CA LYS A 53 1.63 16.79 -23.55
C LYS A 53 2.32 15.50 -23.08
N ALA A 54 1.54 14.49 -22.71
CA ALA A 54 2.07 13.16 -22.46
C ALA A 54 2.68 12.59 -23.75
N GLU A 55 3.97 12.28 -23.74
CA GLU A 55 4.58 11.45 -24.79
C GLU A 55 4.41 9.99 -24.37
N SER A 56 3.44 9.29 -24.97
CA SER A 56 3.22 7.88 -24.64
C SER A 56 4.35 7.04 -25.22
N LYS A 57 5.30 6.59 -24.39
CA LYS A 57 6.24 5.54 -24.81
C LYS A 57 5.56 4.17 -24.94
N ASP A 58 4.49 3.92 -24.19
CA ASP A 58 3.82 2.60 -24.10
C ASP A 58 2.28 2.65 -24.08
N GLY A 59 1.66 3.72 -24.57
CA GLY A 59 0.18 3.86 -24.57
C GLY A 59 -0.48 4.05 -23.19
N LYS A 60 0.28 4.05 -22.09
CA LYS A 60 -0.23 4.38 -20.75
C LYS A 60 -0.37 5.90 -20.60
N LEU A 61 -1.62 6.39 -20.54
CA LEU A 61 -1.93 7.81 -20.34
C LEU A 61 -1.70 8.30 -18.88
N VAL A 62 -1.43 7.39 -17.93
CA VAL A 62 -1.35 7.72 -16.50
C VAL A 62 0.04 7.38 -15.97
N MET A 63 0.77 8.40 -15.50
CA MET A 63 2.04 8.22 -14.78
C MET A 63 1.75 7.80 -13.33
N PRO A 64 2.44 6.79 -12.78
CA PRO A 64 2.19 6.34 -11.41
C PRO A 64 2.66 7.37 -10.38
N ILE A 65 1.94 7.45 -9.24
CA ILE A 65 2.38 8.17 -8.03
C ILE A 65 3.40 7.32 -7.26
N ALA A 66 4.49 6.97 -7.95
CA ALA A 66 5.65 6.25 -7.44
C ALA A 66 6.79 6.37 -8.46
N PHE A 67 8.03 6.47 -8.00
CA PHE A 67 9.21 6.50 -8.86
C PHE A 67 9.91 5.13 -8.84
N TYR A 68 9.73 4.35 -9.91
CA TYR A 68 10.21 2.97 -10.02
C TYR A 68 11.57 2.83 -10.70
N ASP A 69 12.20 3.89 -11.19
CA ASP A 69 13.59 3.80 -11.67
C ASP A 69 14.56 3.71 -10.49
N ASP A 70 14.19 4.30 -9.35
CA ASP A 70 14.95 4.27 -8.11
C ASP A 70 14.02 4.32 -6.89
N TRP A 71 13.53 3.15 -6.50
CA TRP A 71 12.43 3.01 -5.56
C TRP A 71 12.85 3.32 -4.13
N ILE A 72 14.08 2.94 -3.75
CA ILE A 72 14.61 3.29 -2.43
C ILE A 72 14.85 4.80 -2.30
N ALA A 73 15.27 5.49 -3.36
CA ALA A 73 15.40 6.95 -3.31
C ALA A 73 14.06 7.64 -3.12
N TRP A 74 12.99 7.11 -3.74
CA TRP A 74 11.63 7.57 -3.47
C TRP A 74 11.22 7.39 -2.01
N TYR A 75 11.51 6.22 -1.44
CA TYR A 75 11.20 5.94 -0.04
C TYR A 75 11.95 6.88 0.91
N MET A 76 13.25 7.07 0.68
CA MET A 76 14.07 8.01 1.44
C MET A 76 13.56 9.46 1.30
N TYR A 77 13.12 9.88 0.11
CA TYR A 77 12.56 11.21 -0.11
C TYR A 77 11.30 11.44 0.72
N LEU A 78 10.40 10.45 0.80
CA LEU A 78 9.19 10.55 1.60
C LEU A 78 9.49 10.70 3.10
N VAL A 79 10.47 9.96 3.61
CA VAL A 79 10.91 10.10 5.02
C VAL A 79 11.60 11.45 5.26
N GLU A 80 12.49 11.89 4.35
CA GLU A 80 13.16 13.19 4.44
C GLU A 80 12.12 14.34 4.47
N SER A 81 11.04 14.19 3.69
CA SER A 81 9.99 15.21 3.58
C SER A 81 9.24 15.44 4.89
N ILE A 82 9.15 14.46 5.80
CA ILE A 82 8.61 14.70 7.15
C ILE A 82 9.39 15.84 7.83
N PHE A 83 10.71 15.86 7.73
CA PHE A 83 11.55 16.77 8.50
C PHE A 83 11.83 18.08 7.76
N GLU A 84 12.11 17.97 6.47
CA GLU A 84 12.62 19.09 5.69
C GLU A 84 11.51 19.76 4.84
N ARG A 85 10.47 19.01 4.46
CA ARG A 85 9.46 19.42 3.48
C ARG A 85 8.05 18.89 3.79
N PRO A 86 7.47 19.25 4.94
CA PRO A 86 6.23 18.62 5.44
C PRO A 86 4.99 18.86 4.58
N LEU A 87 5.07 19.80 3.64
CA LEU A 87 3.98 20.12 2.70
C LEU A 87 4.11 19.34 1.38
N SER A 88 5.14 18.49 1.26
CA SER A 88 5.41 17.62 0.12
C SER A 88 5.06 16.16 0.41
N GLY A 89 4.95 15.35 -0.64
CA GLY A 89 4.76 13.90 -0.56
C GLY A 89 3.33 13.41 -0.75
N ASP A 90 3.13 12.10 -0.57
CA ASP A 90 1.85 11.41 -0.79
C ASP A 90 1.48 10.59 0.44
N ALA A 91 0.30 10.84 1.02
CA ALA A 91 -0.11 10.21 2.27
C ALA A 91 -0.18 8.68 2.17
N LEU A 92 -0.68 8.16 1.04
CA LEU A 92 -0.87 6.73 0.82
C LEU A 92 0.47 6.02 0.69
N GLN A 93 1.40 6.54 -0.13
CA GLN A 93 2.74 5.97 -0.27
C GLN A 93 3.55 6.10 1.03
N SER A 94 3.46 7.25 1.70
CA SER A 94 4.13 7.50 2.97
C SER A 94 3.77 6.48 4.05
N ALA A 95 2.48 6.20 4.24
CA ALA A 95 1.98 5.25 5.23
C ALA A 95 2.60 3.85 5.08
N ARG A 96 3.01 3.46 3.86
CA ARG A 96 3.61 2.15 3.56
C ARG A 96 5.07 2.03 3.93
N ILE A 97 5.75 3.16 4.08
CA ILE A 97 7.20 3.23 4.16
C ILE A 97 7.63 3.56 5.58
N PHE A 98 6.90 4.46 6.23
CA PHE A 98 7.23 4.94 7.57
C PHE A 98 7.36 3.83 8.61
N PRO A 99 6.49 2.79 8.66
CA PRO A 99 6.63 1.70 9.63
C PRO A 99 7.95 0.93 9.47
N PHE A 100 8.38 0.66 8.24
CA PHE A 100 9.64 -0.04 7.97
C PHE A 100 10.86 0.80 8.34
N PHE A 101 10.88 2.09 7.97
CA PHE A 101 11.97 2.98 8.37
C PHE A 101 12.04 3.15 9.89
N SER A 102 10.89 3.30 10.55
CA SER A 102 10.80 3.35 12.01
C SER A 102 11.35 2.07 12.64
N MET A 103 10.92 0.90 12.17
CA MET A 103 11.40 -0.39 12.66
C MET A 103 12.92 -0.53 12.50
N ILE A 104 13.47 -0.17 11.33
CA ILE A 104 14.92 -0.22 11.07
C ILE A 104 15.67 0.73 12.00
N GLY A 105 15.24 1.99 12.09
CA GLY A 105 15.95 3.00 12.85
C GLY A 105 15.89 2.78 14.36
N LYS A 106 14.77 2.27 14.87
CA LYS A 106 14.60 1.85 16.27
C LYS A 106 15.57 0.74 16.65
N ASN A 107 15.79 -0.23 15.75
CA ASN A 107 16.58 -1.44 15.99
C ASN A 107 17.95 -1.41 15.29
N LEU A 108 18.43 -0.22 14.91
CA LEU A 108 19.58 -0.09 14.01
C LEU A 108 20.85 -0.74 14.59
N SER A 109 21.15 -0.52 15.88
CA SER A 109 22.32 -1.12 16.53
C SER A 109 22.27 -2.64 16.48
N THR A 110 21.13 -3.24 16.82
CA THR A 110 20.93 -4.70 16.78
C THR A 110 21.03 -5.25 15.36
N LEU A 111 20.45 -4.58 14.37
CA LEU A 111 20.54 -5.00 12.96
C LEU A 111 21.98 -4.98 12.46
N LEU A 112 22.78 -3.99 12.85
CA LEU A 112 24.18 -3.86 12.45
C LEU A 112 25.10 -4.92 13.06
N GLU A 113 24.67 -5.61 14.11
CA GLU A 113 25.40 -6.75 14.69
C GLU A 113 25.14 -8.08 13.96
N ILE A 114 24.20 -8.11 13.02
CA ILE A 114 23.84 -9.33 12.28
C ILE A 114 24.91 -9.63 11.23
N ASP A 115 25.47 -10.84 11.28
CA ASP A 115 26.45 -11.30 10.31
C ASP A 115 25.86 -11.22 8.89
N GLY A 116 26.53 -10.53 7.95
CA GLY A 116 26.10 -10.39 6.56
C GLY A 116 25.15 -9.21 6.26
N ILE A 117 24.77 -8.40 7.25
CA ILE A 117 23.90 -7.22 7.07
C ILE A 117 24.44 -6.22 6.05
N GLU A 118 25.75 -5.97 6.03
CA GLU A 118 26.37 -4.96 5.16
C GLU A 118 26.06 -5.22 3.68
N LYS A 119 26.10 -6.48 3.24
CA LYS A 119 25.76 -6.84 1.85
C LYS A 119 24.29 -6.54 1.53
N LYS A 120 23.37 -6.78 2.48
CA LYS A 120 21.94 -6.47 2.31
C LYS A 120 21.69 -4.96 2.24
N ILE A 121 22.42 -4.15 3.02
CA ILE A 121 22.36 -2.68 2.92
C ILE A 121 22.93 -2.19 1.58
N GLU A 122 24.04 -2.76 1.12
CA GLU A 122 24.59 -2.43 -0.21
C GLU A 122 23.61 -2.77 -1.34
N GLU A 123 22.94 -3.92 -1.25
CA GLU A 123 21.90 -4.33 -2.20
C GLU A 123 20.70 -3.39 -2.18
N LEU A 124 20.22 -3.02 -0.98
CA LEU A 124 19.11 -2.08 -0.80
C LEU A 124 19.41 -0.71 -1.42
N LEU A 125 20.64 -0.20 -1.23
CA LEU A 125 21.04 1.11 -1.71
C LEU A 125 21.53 1.08 -3.17
N ASN A 126 21.55 -0.08 -3.82
CA ASN A 126 21.94 -0.19 -5.21
C ASN A 126 20.79 0.21 -6.15
N GLU A 127 20.95 1.36 -6.81
CA GLU A 127 20.01 1.91 -7.80
C GLU A 127 19.59 0.89 -8.88
N LYS A 128 20.46 -0.05 -9.27
CA LYS A 128 20.16 -1.05 -10.29
C LYS A 128 19.44 -2.30 -9.75
N LYS A 129 19.41 -2.51 -8.44
CA LYS A 129 18.74 -3.65 -7.78
C LYS A 129 17.52 -3.14 -7.01
N ASN A 130 16.44 -2.90 -7.74
CA ASN A 130 15.35 -2.05 -7.27
C ASN A 130 14.17 -2.79 -6.61
N HIS A 131 14.42 -3.51 -5.51
CA HIS A 131 13.39 -4.26 -4.78
C HIS A 131 13.43 -4.02 -3.24
N PRO A 132 13.34 -2.76 -2.77
CA PRO A 132 13.45 -2.42 -1.34
C PRO A 132 12.43 -3.16 -0.47
N ASP A 133 11.25 -3.44 -1.00
CA ASP A 133 10.20 -4.16 -0.28
C ASP A 133 10.59 -5.58 0.16
N THR A 134 11.38 -6.27 -0.64
CA THR A 134 11.84 -7.64 -0.30
C THR A 134 12.88 -7.55 0.82
N ILE A 135 13.84 -6.66 0.67
CA ILE A 135 14.90 -6.46 1.67
C ILE A 135 14.32 -5.92 2.99
N PHE A 136 13.37 -4.99 2.95
CA PHE A 136 12.67 -4.51 4.15
C PHE A 136 11.95 -5.62 4.89
N PHE A 137 11.34 -6.56 4.16
CA PHE A 137 10.71 -7.73 4.77
C PHE A 137 11.74 -8.65 5.43
N GLU A 138 12.85 -8.95 4.75
CA GLU A 138 13.94 -9.75 5.31
C GLU A 138 14.55 -9.10 6.57
N LEU A 139 14.78 -7.79 6.55
CA LEU A 139 15.27 -7.03 7.72
C LEU A 139 14.29 -7.09 8.89
N ALA A 140 12.98 -7.02 8.61
CA ALA A 140 11.95 -7.11 9.63
C ALA A 140 11.90 -8.51 10.27
N VAL A 141 12.02 -9.57 9.46
CA VAL A 141 12.09 -10.96 9.94
C VAL A 141 13.38 -11.19 10.74
N ALA A 142 14.52 -10.68 10.29
CA ALA A 142 15.78 -10.79 11.02
C ALA A 142 15.67 -10.10 12.41
N ASN A 143 15.12 -8.89 12.46
CA ASN A 143 14.86 -8.16 13.70
C ASN A 143 13.90 -8.93 14.64
N LEU A 144 12.85 -9.55 14.10
CA LEU A 144 11.93 -10.41 14.86
C LEU A 144 12.69 -11.51 15.61
N TYR A 145 13.61 -12.19 14.95
CA TYR A 145 14.42 -13.23 15.59
C TYR A 145 15.40 -12.68 16.63
N CYS A 146 16.05 -11.55 16.34
CA CYS A 146 16.90 -10.85 17.33
C CYS A 146 16.12 -10.47 18.59
N LYS A 147 14.91 -9.89 18.46
CA LYS A 147 14.01 -9.56 19.58
C LYS A 147 13.61 -10.78 20.41
N ASN A 148 13.62 -11.97 19.80
CA ASN A 148 13.33 -13.25 20.46
C ASN A 148 14.60 -13.93 21.03
N GLY A 149 15.74 -13.25 21.00
CA GLY A 149 17.02 -13.70 21.56
C GLY A 149 17.74 -14.74 20.71
N TRP A 150 17.47 -14.79 19.41
CA TRP A 150 18.22 -15.61 18.47
C TRP A 150 19.42 -14.83 17.95
N LYS A 151 20.56 -15.52 17.78
CA LYS A 151 21.64 -15.02 16.93
C LYS A 151 21.24 -15.23 15.48
N VAL A 152 21.33 -14.19 14.66
CA VAL A 152 20.91 -14.19 13.26
C VAL A 152 22.11 -13.97 12.35
N SER A 153 22.09 -14.58 11.16
CA SER A 153 23.05 -14.34 10.09
C SER A 153 22.33 -14.35 8.74
N PHE A 154 22.61 -13.37 7.89
CA PHE A 154 22.19 -13.39 6.48
C PHE A 154 23.06 -14.35 5.68
N ILE A 155 22.42 -15.15 4.83
CA ILE A 155 23.11 -16.10 3.98
C ILE A 155 23.35 -15.44 2.62
N PRO A 156 24.60 -15.40 2.13
CA PRO A 156 24.87 -14.84 0.81
C PRO A 156 24.19 -15.64 -0.30
N GLU A 157 23.53 -14.94 -1.22
CA GLU A 157 23.02 -15.55 -2.44
C GLU A 157 24.14 -16.22 -3.25
N SER A 158 23.87 -17.42 -3.76
CA SER A 158 24.73 -18.17 -4.65
C SER A 158 24.09 -18.31 -6.03
N THR A 159 24.88 -18.15 -7.09
CA THR A 159 24.42 -18.42 -8.47
C THR A 159 24.36 -19.91 -8.79
N TYR A 160 24.99 -20.76 -7.96
CA TYR A 160 25.15 -22.19 -8.23
C TYR A 160 24.14 -23.07 -7.48
N TYR A 161 23.65 -22.62 -6.33
CA TYR A 161 22.70 -23.37 -5.53
C TYR A 161 21.69 -22.43 -4.89
N LYS A 162 20.46 -22.93 -4.72
CA LYS A 162 19.41 -22.26 -3.96
C LYS A 162 19.78 -22.28 -2.47
N SER A 163 19.72 -21.13 -1.81
CA SER A 163 19.98 -20.98 -0.39
C SER A 163 18.79 -20.33 0.30
N PRO A 164 18.61 -20.58 1.61
CA PRO A 164 17.70 -19.81 2.42
C PRO A 164 18.23 -18.39 2.64
N ASP A 165 17.38 -17.46 3.08
CA ASP A 165 17.78 -16.08 3.34
C ASP A 165 18.55 -15.89 4.65
N LEU A 166 18.12 -16.56 5.73
CA LEU A 166 18.73 -16.43 7.07
C LEU A 166 19.09 -17.77 7.68
N GLN A 167 20.03 -17.70 8.62
CA GLN A 167 20.26 -18.72 9.63
C GLN A 167 20.03 -18.11 11.01
N ILE A 168 19.36 -18.85 11.89
CA ILE A 168 19.15 -18.46 13.28
C ILE A 168 19.70 -19.52 14.23
N ARG A 169 20.28 -19.11 15.36
CA ARG A 169 20.82 -20.00 16.40
C ARG A 169 20.49 -19.55 17.80
N LYS A 170 20.13 -20.49 18.68
CA LYS A 170 19.88 -20.25 20.12
C LYS A 170 19.93 -21.57 20.89
N ASP A 171 20.60 -21.58 22.03
CA ASP A 171 20.62 -22.73 22.96
C ASP A 171 20.96 -24.08 22.29
N GLY A 172 21.93 -24.08 21.37
CA GLY A 172 22.35 -25.27 20.61
C GLY A 172 21.42 -25.66 19.45
N GLN A 173 20.31 -24.96 19.26
CA GLN A 173 19.41 -25.15 18.12
C GLN A 173 19.81 -24.23 16.95
N GLN A 174 19.55 -24.69 15.73
CA GLN A 174 19.75 -23.95 14.49
C GLN A 174 18.56 -24.18 13.57
N TYR A 175 18.10 -23.12 12.90
CA TYR A 175 17.08 -23.20 11.84
C TYR A 175 17.50 -22.39 10.62
N TRP A 176 17.05 -22.84 9.46
CA TRP A 176 17.13 -22.13 8.19
C TRP A 176 15.84 -21.35 7.98
N VAL A 177 15.92 -20.07 7.67
CA VAL A 177 14.73 -19.22 7.51
C VAL A 177 14.68 -18.68 6.09
N GLU A 178 13.56 -18.89 5.43
CA GLU A 178 13.29 -18.38 4.09
C GLU A 178 12.20 -17.32 4.11
N CYS A 179 12.46 -16.19 3.46
CA CYS A 179 11.57 -15.03 3.40
C CYS A 179 11.03 -14.87 1.98
N LYS A 180 9.71 -14.89 1.83
CA LYS A 180 9.04 -14.58 0.57
C LYS A 180 8.04 -13.46 0.75
N ARG A 181 8.00 -12.53 -0.19
CA ARG A 181 6.99 -11.48 -0.23
C ARG A 181 6.09 -11.67 -1.46
N MET A 182 4.79 -11.62 -1.26
CA MET A 182 3.82 -11.60 -2.36
C MET A 182 3.95 -10.30 -3.15
N GLN A 183 3.67 -10.38 -4.45
CA GLN A 183 3.48 -9.18 -5.27
C GLN A 183 2.29 -8.39 -4.73
N LYS A 184 2.40 -7.07 -4.77
CA LYS A 184 1.44 -6.12 -4.20
C LYS A 184 0.04 -6.29 -4.79
N VAL A 185 -0.03 -6.39 -6.11
CA VAL A 185 -1.30 -6.42 -6.83
C VAL A 185 -1.32 -7.66 -7.73
N PRO A 186 -2.33 -8.53 -7.60
CA PRO A 186 -2.54 -9.64 -8.54
C PRO A 186 -2.79 -9.13 -9.97
N ASP A 187 -2.38 -9.91 -10.97
CA ASP A 187 -2.65 -9.59 -12.40
C ASP A 187 -4.14 -9.33 -12.68
N TYR A 188 -5.02 -10.06 -11.99
CA TYR A 188 -6.47 -9.86 -12.10
C TYR A 188 -6.91 -8.50 -11.55
N SER A 189 -6.37 -8.04 -10.41
CA SER A 189 -6.69 -6.72 -9.85
C SER A 189 -6.25 -5.60 -10.80
N GLU A 190 -5.12 -5.75 -11.50
CA GLU A 190 -4.70 -4.80 -12.55
C GLU A 190 -5.64 -4.83 -13.76
N SER A 191 -6.05 -6.02 -14.21
CA SER A 191 -7.02 -6.16 -15.29
C SER A 191 -8.39 -5.56 -14.93
N GLU A 192 -8.89 -5.83 -13.72
CA GLU A 192 -10.16 -5.29 -13.21
C GLU A 192 -10.10 -3.77 -13.11
N ARG A 193 -8.97 -3.21 -12.64
CA ARG A 193 -8.73 -1.76 -12.61
C ARG A 193 -8.72 -1.15 -14.02
N SER A 194 -8.16 -1.84 -15.02
CA SER A 194 -8.21 -1.38 -16.41
C SER A 194 -9.64 -1.35 -16.97
N GLU A 195 -10.43 -2.38 -16.68
CA GLU A 195 -11.85 -2.45 -17.09
C GLU A 195 -12.70 -1.37 -16.40
N TRP A 196 -12.41 -1.08 -15.12
CA TRP A 196 -12.97 0.04 -14.39
C TRP A 196 -12.63 1.37 -15.09
N GLN A 197 -11.34 1.62 -15.37
CA GLN A 197 -10.88 2.85 -16.00
C GLN A 197 -11.60 3.08 -17.34
N ASN A 198 -11.71 2.05 -18.18
CA ASN A 198 -12.40 2.15 -19.47
C ASN A 198 -13.87 2.61 -19.34
N ARG A 199 -14.59 2.12 -18.33
CA ARG A 199 -15.99 2.50 -18.05
C ARG A 199 -16.10 3.86 -17.37
N SER A 200 -15.23 4.13 -16.40
CA SER A 200 -15.27 5.37 -15.63
C SER A 200 -14.92 6.58 -16.49
N LEU A 201 -14.00 6.45 -17.45
CA LEU A 201 -13.56 7.54 -18.33
C LEU A 201 -14.72 8.30 -18.98
N ARG A 202 -15.73 7.57 -19.47
CA ARG A 202 -16.92 8.16 -20.13
C ARG A 202 -17.76 8.98 -19.16
N LEU A 203 -18.06 8.41 -17.99
CA LEU A 203 -18.81 9.13 -16.96
C LEU A 203 -18.03 10.33 -16.44
N THR A 204 -16.73 10.18 -16.20
CA THR A 204 -15.88 11.28 -15.72
C THR A 204 -15.78 12.42 -16.73
N ALA A 205 -15.75 12.12 -18.03
CA ALA A 205 -15.76 13.13 -19.08
C ALA A 205 -17.06 13.96 -19.04
N ILE A 206 -18.22 13.30 -18.90
CA ILE A 206 -19.53 13.97 -18.75
C ILE A 206 -19.53 14.85 -17.49
N LEU A 207 -19.10 14.32 -16.35
CA LEU A 207 -19.09 15.07 -15.10
C LEU A 207 -18.21 16.32 -15.20
N GLN A 208 -17.06 16.21 -15.87
CA GLN A 208 -16.14 17.31 -16.07
C GLN A 208 -16.67 18.35 -17.08
N GLU A 209 -17.14 17.92 -18.25
CA GLU A 209 -17.64 18.78 -19.33
C GLU A 209 -18.83 19.62 -18.87
N TYR A 210 -19.78 18.99 -18.18
CA TYR A 210 -21.00 19.65 -17.69
C TYR A 210 -20.84 20.26 -16.29
N LYS A 211 -19.62 20.27 -15.73
CA LYS A 211 -19.30 20.84 -14.41
C LYS A 211 -20.20 20.32 -13.28
N LEU A 212 -20.43 19.03 -13.29
CA LEU A 212 -21.33 18.34 -12.36
C LEU A 212 -20.59 17.93 -11.08
N SER A 213 -21.30 17.97 -9.95
CA SER A 213 -20.71 17.69 -8.63
C SER A 213 -21.47 16.63 -7.86
N TYR A 214 -20.91 15.42 -7.83
CA TYR A 214 -21.55 14.25 -7.26
C TYR A 214 -20.58 13.38 -6.48
N SER A 215 -21.05 12.82 -5.37
CA SER A 215 -20.51 11.60 -4.79
C SER A 215 -21.25 10.43 -5.41
N ILE A 216 -20.50 9.51 -6.00
CA ILE A 216 -21.03 8.35 -6.73
C ILE A 216 -20.37 7.11 -6.13
N ASP A 217 -21.15 6.27 -5.45
CA ASP A 217 -20.68 5.01 -4.88
C ASP A 217 -21.19 3.85 -5.74
N ILE A 218 -20.28 2.98 -6.18
CA ILE A 218 -20.51 1.98 -7.22
C ILE A 218 -20.14 0.59 -6.69
N ILE A 219 -21.10 -0.32 -6.72
CA ILE A 219 -20.91 -1.71 -6.33
C ILE A 219 -21.19 -2.60 -7.54
N PHE A 220 -20.13 -3.21 -8.08
CA PHE A 220 -20.24 -4.23 -9.12
C PHE A 220 -20.57 -5.59 -8.51
N LYS A 221 -21.66 -6.21 -8.97
CA LYS A 221 -22.16 -7.52 -8.51
C LYS A 221 -21.63 -8.69 -9.35
N VAL A 222 -21.18 -8.38 -10.56
CA VAL A 222 -20.51 -9.28 -11.50
C VAL A 222 -19.10 -8.73 -11.80
N PRO A 223 -18.18 -9.51 -12.39
CA PRO A 223 -16.88 -9.00 -12.80
C PRO A 223 -17.03 -7.75 -13.67
N VAL A 224 -16.18 -6.74 -13.45
CA VAL A 224 -16.31 -5.44 -14.14
C VAL A 224 -16.32 -5.60 -15.66
N SER A 225 -15.50 -6.53 -16.18
CA SER A 225 -15.42 -6.90 -17.60
C SER A 225 -16.73 -7.42 -18.20
N GLU A 226 -17.62 -7.99 -17.38
CA GLU A 226 -18.89 -8.57 -17.84
C GLU A 226 -20.02 -7.54 -17.93
N THR A 227 -19.83 -6.34 -17.37
CA THR A 227 -20.81 -5.25 -17.48
C THR A 227 -20.72 -4.54 -18.83
N GLY A 228 -21.81 -3.93 -19.28
CA GLY A 228 -21.80 -3.08 -20.47
C GLY A 228 -20.84 -1.89 -20.35
N GLU A 229 -20.13 -1.54 -21.43
CA GLU A 229 -19.14 -0.44 -21.44
C GLU A 229 -19.72 0.93 -21.04
N ASN A 230 -21.02 1.14 -21.27
CA ASN A 230 -21.72 2.38 -20.96
C ASN A 230 -22.53 2.32 -19.66
N ILE A 231 -22.47 1.21 -18.90
CA ILE A 231 -23.36 0.99 -17.75
C ILE A 231 -23.40 2.17 -16.76
N LEU A 232 -22.25 2.79 -16.49
CA LEU A 232 -22.16 3.94 -15.59
C LEU A 232 -22.87 5.19 -16.14
N VAL A 233 -22.76 5.41 -17.46
CA VAL A 233 -23.42 6.53 -18.15
C VAL A 233 -24.92 6.27 -18.26
N ASP A 234 -25.32 5.04 -18.58
CA ASP A 234 -26.72 4.65 -18.69
C ASP A 234 -27.45 4.82 -17.35
N CYS A 235 -26.85 4.33 -16.25
CA CYS A 235 -27.38 4.54 -14.90
C CYS A 235 -27.42 6.03 -14.51
N PHE A 236 -26.41 6.82 -14.91
CA PHE A 236 -26.42 8.25 -14.63
C PHE A 236 -27.52 8.99 -15.38
N ASN A 237 -27.74 8.67 -16.67
CA ASN A 237 -28.82 9.23 -17.47
C ASN A 237 -30.20 8.85 -16.92
N GLU A 238 -30.35 7.60 -16.48
CA GLU A 238 -31.57 7.14 -15.80
C GLU A 238 -31.80 7.90 -14.48
N TYR A 239 -30.75 8.07 -13.68
CA TYR A 239 -30.79 8.88 -12.47
C TYR A 239 -31.28 10.30 -12.75
N LEU A 240 -30.70 10.99 -13.75
CA LEU A 240 -31.11 12.33 -14.15
C LEU A 240 -32.56 12.37 -14.62
N LYS A 241 -33.00 11.36 -15.40
CA LYS A 241 -34.37 11.28 -15.94
C LYS A 241 -35.41 11.09 -14.84
N ILE A 242 -35.14 10.27 -13.83
CA ILE A 242 -36.10 9.90 -12.78
C ILE A 242 -36.07 10.91 -11.61
N HIS A 243 -34.88 11.40 -11.24
CA HIS A 243 -34.68 12.17 -10.01
C HIS A 243 -34.26 13.63 -10.26
N SER A 244 -34.21 14.07 -11.52
CA SER A 244 -33.78 15.41 -11.96
C SER A 244 -32.33 15.79 -11.63
N GLY A 245 -31.57 14.92 -10.95
CA GLY A 245 -30.19 15.19 -10.56
C GLY A 245 -30.01 15.87 -9.20
N ASP A 246 -31.06 16.35 -8.54
CA ASP A 246 -30.94 17.20 -7.35
C ASP A 246 -31.09 16.46 -6.02
N LYS A 247 -31.35 15.15 -6.04
CA LYS A 247 -31.66 14.34 -4.85
C LYS A 247 -30.76 13.13 -4.77
N ARG A 248 -30.44 12.71 -3.54
CA ARG A 248 -29.82 11.40 -3.34
C ARG A 248 -30.75 10.31 -3.88
N ALA A 249 -30.20 9.41 -4.68
CA ALA A 249 -30.94 8.26 -5.20
C ALA A 249 -30.00 7.09 -5.48
N GLN A 250 -30.60 5.93 -5.68
CA GLN A 250 -29.89 4.69 -5.99
C GLN A 250 -30.51 4.09 -7.26
N ILE A 251 -29.66 3.62 -8.16
CA ILE A 251 -30.03 2.82 -9.33
C ILE A 251 -29.47 1.42 -9.11
N GLN A 252 -30.31 0.41 -9.31
CA GLN A 252 -29.96 -0.98 -9.07
C GLN A 252 -30.34 -1.84 -10.26
N THR A 253 -29.38 -2.62 -10.74
CA THR A 253 -29.59 -3.68 -11.73
C THR A 253 -29.12 -5.02 -11.17
N SER A 254 -29.18 -6.07 -11.99
CA SER A 254 -28.56 -7.36 -11.68
C SER A 254 -27.03 -7.30 -11.64
N GLU A 255 -26.42 -6.34 -12.35
CA GLU A 255 -24.96 -6.24 -12.54
C GLU A 255 -24.31 -5.21 -11.61
N ILE A 256 -25.03 -4.14 -11.26
CA ILE A 256 -24.48 -3.00 -10.53
C ILE A 256 -25.49 -2.42 -9.56
N GLU A 257 -24.97 -1.76 -8.53
CA GLU A 257 -25.70 -0.82 -7.70
C GLU A 257 -24.92 0.47 -7.64
N ILE A 258 -25.58 1.60 -7.93
CA ILE A 258 -24.96 2.91 -7.93
C ILE A 258 -25.79 3.86 -7.08
N SER A 259 -25.14 4.46 -6.09
CA SER A 259 -25.69 5.55 -5.30
C SER A 259 -25.16 6.89 -5.78
N PHE A 260 -26.07 7.81 -6.12
CA PHE A 260 -25.74 9.17 -6.51
C PHE A 260 -26.12 10.13 -5.38
N ARG A 261 -25.22 11.05 -5.04
CA ARG A 261 -25.47 12.12 -4.07
C ARG A 261 -24.90 13.43 -4.58
N PRO A 262 -25.73 14.45 -4.86
CA PRO A 262 -25.26 15.80 -5.19
C PRO A 262 -24.37 16.36 -4.07
N LEU A 263 -23.29 17.04 -4.44
CA LEU A 263 -22.38 17.66 -3.48
C LEU A 263 -22.71 19.14 -3.26
N ASN A 264 -22.57 19.57 -2.00
CA ASN A 264 -22.74 20.98 -1.63
C ASN A 264 -21.41 21.73 -1.85
N LEU A 265 -21.25 22.29 -3.05
CA LEU A 265 -20.05 23.07 -3.41
C LEU A 265 -19.80 24.27 -2.50
N ALA A 266 -20.84 24.91 -1.97
CA ALA A 266 -20.66 26.05 -1.07
C ALA A 266 -20.02 25.62 0.25
N SER A 267 -20.42 24.46 0.80
CA SER A 267 -19.79 23.91 2.00
C SER A 267 -18.36 23.45 1.73
N ILE A 268 -18.13 22.74 0.62
CA ILE A 268 -16.80 22.27 0.22
C ILE A 268 -15.84 23.46 0.07
N ASN A 269 -16.22 24.47 -0.70
CA ASN A 269 -15.36 25.66 -0.92
C ASN A 269 -15.16 26.49 0.36
N ARG A 270 -16.07 26.44 1.33
CA ARG A 270 -15.83 27.04 2.64
C ARG A 270 -14.73 26.28 3.39
N GLU A 271 -14.76 24.95 3.39
CA GLU A 271 -13.73 24.15 4.04
C GLU A 271 -12.36 24.26 3.35
N LEU A 272 -12.32 24.30 2.01
CA LEU A 272 -11.10 24.54 1.24
C LEU A 272 -10.46 25.90 1.56
N LYS A 273 -11.25 26.93 1.87
CA LYS A 273 -10.74 28.24 2.29
C LYS A 273 -10.22 28.27 3.73
N GLU A 274 -10.80 27.45 4.60
CA GLU A 274 -10.43 27.39 6.01
C GLU A 274 -9.19 26.51 6.24
N ARG A 275 -8.88 25.60 5.32
CA ARG A 275 -7.82 24.60 5.47
C ARG A 275 -7.03 24.43 4.17
N ASP A 276 -5.70 24.39 4.29
CA ASP A 276 -4.82 23.99 3.19
C ASP A 276 -5.01 22.49 2.90
N ILE A 277 -5.89 22.16 1.95
CA ILE A 277 -6.18 20.77 1.55
C ILE A 277 -5.39 20.41 0.29
N ARG A 278 -4.57 19.36 0.40
CA ARG A 278 -3.74 18.86 -0.69
C ARG A 278 -4.60 18.19 -1.76
N ASN A 279 -4.21 18.32 -3.01
CA ASN A 279 -4.84 17.55 -4.08
C ASN A 279 -4.50 16.05 -3.95
N ASN A 280 -5.41 15.19 -4.40
CA ASN A 280 -5.26 13.72 -4.39
C ASN A 280 -4.97 13.14 -3.00
N SER A 281 -5.59 13.68 -1.96
CA SER A 281 -5.32 13.30 -0.58
C SER A 281 -6.58 12.76 0.14
N PRO A 282 -6.42 11.93 1.19
CA PRO A 282 -7.54 11.48 2.02
C PRO A 282 -8.41 12.63 2.56
N GLU A 283 -7.79 13.75 2.92
CA GLU A 283 -8.43 15.00 3.37
C GLU A 283 -9.44 15.52 2.34
N LEU A 284 -9.07 15.53 1.06
CA LEU A 284 -9.96 16.00 0.00
C LEU A 284 -11.21 15.13 -0.14
N ILE A 285 -11.04 13.80 -0.02
CA ILE A 285 -12.16 12.87 -0.04
C ILE A 285 -13.06 13.13 1.17
N GLU A 286 -12.49 13.26 2.37
CA GLU A 286 -13.24 13.53 3.60
C GLU A 286 -14.02 14.84 3.52
N VAL A 287 -13.43 15.92 2.99
CA VAL A 287 -14.13 17.20 2.78
C VAL A 287 -15.31 17.06 1.83
N CYS A 288 -15.17 16.23 0.79
CA CYS A 288 -16.24 16.04 -0.20
C CYS A 288 -17.36 15.12 0.29
N ILE A 289 -17.02 14.03 0.97
CA ILE A 289 -17.99 12.96 1.30
C ILE A 289 -18.20 12.69 2.78
N GLY A 290 -17.54 13.44 3.66
CA GLY A 290 -17.65 13.38 5.11
C GLY A 290 -16.83 12.28 5.77
N LYS A 291 -16.28 11.34 4.98
CA LYS A 291 -15.41 10.26 5.47
C LYS A 291 -14.45 9.77 4.38
N TYR A 292 -13.26 9.37 4.79
CA TYR A 292 -12.32 8.62 3.96
C TYR A 292 -12.21 7.19 4.49
N GLU A 293 -12.38 6.19 3.62
CA GLU A 293 -12.19 4.79 3.97
C GLU A 293 -10.84 4.32 3.43
N SER A 294 -9.94 3.92 4.32
CA SER A 294 -8.62 3.44 3.91
C SER A 294 -8.73 2.17 3.06
N GLY A 295 -7.97 2.11 1.97
CA GLY A 295 -8.07 1.04 0.98
C GLY A 295 -9.25 1.18 -0.01
N GLY A 296 -10.09 2.20 0.12
CA GLY A 296 -11.16 2.47 -0.86
C GLY A 296 -10.61 2.85 -2.23
N ASN A 297 -11.25 2.37 -3.30
CA ASN A 297 -10.88 2.73 -4.66
C ASN A 297 -11.59 4.02 -5.10
N TYR A 298 -10.94 5.16 -4.88
CA TYR A 298 -11.45 6.48 -5.22
C TYR A 298 -10.92 7.00 -6.55
N VAL A 299 -11.79 7.71 -7.29
CA VAL A 299 -11.43 8.55 -8.43
C VAL A 299 -12.02 9.93 -8.19
N THR A 300 -11.15 10.94 -8.21
CA THR A 300 -11.53 12.34 -8.03
C THR A 300 -11.44 13.06 -9.38
N VAL A 301 -12.53 13.73 -9.77
CA VAL A 301 -12.57 14.55 -10.97
C VAL A 301 -13.12 15.90 -10.61
N PHE A 302 -12.41 16.95 -10.98
CA PHE A 302 -12.79 18.30 -10.62
C PHE A 302 -12.37 19.30 -11.68
N ASN A 303 -13.14 20.37 -11.77
CA ASN A 303 -12.72 21.58 -12.44
C ASN A 303 -12.27 22.54 -11.34
N HIS A 304 -10.96 22.79 -11.27
CA HIS A 304 -10.42 23.78 -10.35
C HIS A 304 -10.54 25.17 -10.93
N ASP A 305 -10.88 26.13 -10.08
CA ASP A 305 -10.72 27.54 -10.41
C ASP A 305 -9.26 27.94 -10.12
N GLU A 306 -8.72 27.49 -8.98
CA GLU A 306 -7.39 27.86 -8.51
C GLU A 306 -6.67 26.70 -7.80
N LEU A 307 -5.45 26.38 -8.25
CA LEU A 307 -4.49 25.52 -7.58
C LEU A 307 -3.30 26.36 -7.14
N TYR A 308 -2.75 26.08 -5.97
CA TYR A 308 -1.56 26.76 -5.46
C TYR A 308 -0.56 25.78 -4.86
N LYS A 309 0.70 26.20 -4.80
CA LYS A 309 1.79 25.41 -4.22
C LYS A 309 2.14 25.94 -2.85
N LEU A 310 2.31 25.04 -1.89
CA LEU A 310 2.87 25.35 -0.58
C LEU A 310 4.22 24.69 -0.40
N GLY A 311 5.08 25.29 0.42
CA GLY A 311 6.45 24.82 0.62
C GLY A 311 7.43 25.98 0.58
N LYS A 312 8.58 25.81 1.22
CA LYS A 312 9.63 26.83 1.30
C LYS A 312 10.76 26.55 0.32
N ASP A 313 10.95 25.29 -0.06
CA ASP A 313 12.03 24.85 -0.91
C ASP A 313 11.51 24.51 -2.30
N LYS A 314 11.37 25.54 -3.13
CA LYS A 314 10.88 25.40 -4.51
C LYS A 314 11.74 24.44 -5.34
N ASN A 315 12.97 24.16 -4.94
CA ASN A 315 13.87 23.27 -5.66
C ASN A 315 13.58 21.80 -5.37
N PHE A 316 13.01 21.46 -4.21
CA PHE A 316 12.79 20.06 -3.81
C PHE A 316 11.36 19.74 -3.38
N ASP A 317 10.49 20.71 -3.19
CA ASP A 317 9.07 20.48 -2.88
C ASP A 317 8.33 19.91 -4.11
N ILE A 318 7.72 18.73 -3.94
CA ILE A 318 6.92 18.02 -4.96
C ILE A 318 5.66 17.42 -4.33
N LEU A 319 4.65 17.14 -5.17
CA LEU A 319 3.33 16.67 -4.69
C LEU A 319 2.73 17.64 -3.64
N ASN A 320 2.99 18.92 -3.81
CA ASN A 320 2.67 20.01 -2.88
C ASN A 320 1.62 20.96 -3.47
N LEU A 321 0.73 20.43 -4.31
CA LEU A 321 -0.39 21.17 -4.87
C LEU A 321 -1.59 21.10 -3.93
N TYR A 322 -2.16 22.26 -3.67
CA TYR A 322 -3.30 22.49 -2.80
C TYR A 322 -4.43 23.13 -3.60
N ILE A 323 -5.65 22.89 -3.13
CA ILE A 323 -6.88 23.35 -3.80
C ILE A 323 -7.45 24.53 -3.02
N ASP A 324 -7.53 25.70 -3.65
CA ASP A 324 -8.17 26.87 -3.04
C ASP A 324 -9.69 26.84 -3.27
N LYS A 325 -10.08 26.60 -4.53
CA LYS A 325 -11.47 26.62 -4.94
C LYS A 325 -11.74 25.70 -6.12
N VAL A 326 -12.89 25.01 -6.05
CA VAL A 326 -13.42 24.20 -7.15
C VAL A 326 -14.70 24.80 -7.73
N GLY A 327 -14.79 24.81 -9.06
CA GLY A 327 -16.01 25.11 -9.80
C GLY A 327 -16.95 23.91 -9.87
N SER A 328 -16.40 22.70 -9.90
CA SER A 328 -17.12 21.44 -9.72
C SER A 328 -16.19 20.35 -9.22
N ILE A 329 -16.71 19.39 -8.46
CA ILE A 329 -15.97 18.22 -7.99
C ILE A 329 -16.88 17.00 -7.88
N SER A 330 -16.42 15.87 -8.38
CA SER A 330 -17.09 14.58 -8.26
C SER A 330 -16.12 13.53 -7.73
N ILE A 331 -16.61 12.72 -6.78
CA ILE A 331 -15.89 11.62 -6.16
C ILE A 331 -16.59 10.33 -6.54
N LEU A 332 -15.91 9.47 -7.29
CA LEU A 332 -16.37 8.12 -7.59
C LEU A 332 -15.65 7.17 -6.65
N LYS A 333 -16.40 6.30 -5.98
CA LYS A 333 -15.88 5.17 -5.21
C LYS A 333 -16.40 3.90 -5.86
N TRP A 334 -15.56 2.90 -6.06
CA TRP A 334 -16.00 1.62 -6.60
C TRP A 334 -15.51 0.43 -5.78
N THR A 335 -16.35 -0.59 -5.74
CA THR A 335 -16.05 -1.89 -5.13
C THR A 335 -16.64 -3.00 -6.00
N SER A 336 -15.97 -4.14 -6.05
CA SER A 336 -16.51 -5.36 -6.68
C SER A 336 -16.81 -6.39 -5.59
N VAL A 337 -18.07 -6.81 -5.49
CA VAL A 337 -18.55 -7.86 -4.58
C VAL A 337 -18.81 -9.18 -5.31
N SER A 338 -18.42 -9.27 -6.59
CA SER A 338 -18.50 -10.52 -7.35
C SER A 338 -17.67 -11.61 -6.71
N GLU A 339 -18.27 -12.79 -6.48
CA GLU A 339 -17.55 -13.95 -5.96
C GLU A 339 -16.38 -14.34 -6.86
N HIS A 340 -16.55 -14.25 -8.18
CA HIS A 340 -15.47 -14.51 -9.13
C HIS A 340 -14.31 -13.53 -8.95
N SER A 341 -14.58 -12.21 -8.90
CA SER A 341 -13.55 -11.20 -8.66
C SER A 341 -12.84 -11.43 -7.32
N ILE A 342 -13.58 -11.66 -6.24
CA ILE A 342 -13.02 -11.95 -4.92
C ILE A 342 -12.10 -13.16 -4.99
N ASN A 343 -12.54 -14.24 -5.63
CA ASN A 343 -11.78 -15.47 -5.76
C ASN A 343 -10.49 -15.29 -6.58
N MET A 344 -10.53 -14.49 -7.65
CA MET A 344 -9.38 -14.26 -8.54
C MET A 344 -8.33 -13.33 -7.93
N LYS A 345 -8.76 -12.36 -7.12
CA LYS A 345 -7.89 -11.45 -6.36
C LYS A 345 -7.25 -12.13 -5.15
N ALA A 346 -7.98 -13.04 -4.49
CA ALA A 346 -7.49 -13.84 -3.38
C ALA A 346 -6.47 -14.91 -3.83
N LYS A 347 -5.24 -14.47 -4.15
CA LYS A 347 -4.12 -15.34 -4.51
C LYS A 347 -3.57 -16.05 -3.29
N ASP A 348 -3.52 -17.37 -3.36
CA ASP A 348 -2.92 -18.17 -2.30
C ASP A 348 -1.38 -18.11 -2.28
N VAL A 349 -0.79 -18.72 -1.25
CA VAL A 349 0.66 -18.75 -1.03
C VAL A 349 1.38 -19.91 -1.75
N LYS A 350 0.69 -20.77 -2.50
CA LYS A 350 1.24 -22.05 -3.01
C LYS A 350 2.54 -21.86 -3.80
N ARG A 351 2.56 -20.92 -4.74
CA ARG A 351 3.73 -20.66 -5.59
C ARG A 351 4.95 -20.22 -4.78
N LEU A 352 4.73 -19.42 -3.73
CA LEU A 352 5.81 -18.97 -2.84
C LEU A 352 6.25 -20.10 -1.91
N LEU A 353 5.30 -20.88 -1.40
CA LEU A 353 5.57 -22.02 -0.55
C LEU A 353 6.45 -23.07 -1.25
N VAL A 354 6.12 -23.44 -2.50
CA VAL A 354 6.95 -24.34 -3.32
C VAL A 354 8.38 -23.81 -3.45
N LYS A 355 8.53 -22.53 -3.81
CA LYS A 355 9.86 -21.91 -3.96
C LYS A 355 10.63 -21.88 -2.66
N ALA A 356 9.95 -21.58 -1.55
CA ALA A 356 10.58 -21.48 -0.25
C ALA A 356 11.06 -22.85 0.25
N VAL A 357 10.23 -23.89 0.13
CA VAL A 357 10.59 -25.27 0.48
C VAL A 357 11.78 -25.78 -0.34
N ASP A 358 11.86 -25.43 -1.63
CA ASP A 358 12.99 -25.77 -2.48
C ASP A 358 14.31 -25.09 -2.05
N GLN A 359 14.25 -23.98 -1.30
CA GLN A 359 15.43 -23.23 -0.84
C GLN A 359 15.93 -23.67 0.54
N ILE A 360 15.07 -24.30 1.35
CA ILE A 360 15.48 -24.91 2.62
C ILE A 360 16.37 -26.14 2.33
N PRO A 361 17.52 -26.33 2.98
CA PRO A 361 18.38 -27.49 2.76
C PRO A 361 17.81 -28.78 3.40
N LEU A 362 18.36 -29.94 3.05
CA LEU A 362 17.92 -31.24 3.60
C LEU A 362 18.52 -31.55 4.98
N ASP A 363 19.60 -30.87 5.36
CA ASP A 363 20.43 -31.18 6.52
C ASP A 363 20.03 -30.42 7.80
N GLY A 364 18.87 -29.76 7.82
CA GLY A 364 18.39 -29.07 9.00
C GLY A 364 16.96 -28.55 8.90
N PRO A 365 16.38 -28.14 10.05
CA PRO A 365 15.01 -27.68 10.11
C PRO A 365 14.85 -26.29 9.46
N GLY A 366 13.74 -26.12 8.73
CA GLY A 366 13.38 -24.90 8.03
C GLY A 366 12.18 -24.17 8.65
N ILE A 367 12.17 -22.86 8.51
CA ILE A 367 11.06 -21.96 8.84
C ILE A 367 10.81 -21.05 7.64
N ILE A 368 9.55 -20.81 7.30
CA ILE A 368 9.18 -20.00 6.15
C ILE A 368 8.37 -18.80 6.62
N HIS A 369 8.74 -17.61 6.18
CA HIS A 369 7.98 -16.37 6.34
C HIS A 369 7.44 -15.92 4.98
N ILE A 370 6.13 -15.70 4.89
CA ILE A 370 5.44 -15.20 3.70
C ILE A 370 4.76 -13.88 4.05
N GLY A 371 5.30 -12.78 3.54
CA GLY A 371 4.77 -11.43 3.74
C GLY A 371 3.81 -11.02 2.63
N TYR A 372 2.69 -10.39 2.98
CA TYR A 372 1.78 -9.78 2.01
C TYR A 372 1.09 -8.54 2.57
N GLU A 373 0.66 -7.68 1.65
CA GLU A 373 -0.02 -6.43 1.95
C GLU A 373 -1.50 -6.58 1.62
N ASN A 374 -2.36 -6.14 2.53
CA ASN A 374 -3.82 -6.22 2.36
C ASN A 374 -4.31 -4.96 1.65
N LEU A 375 -4.76 -5.12 0.40
CA LEU A 375 -5.08 -4.01 -0.51
C LEU A 375 -6.43 -4.17 -1.21
N ASP A 376 -6.98 -5.39 -1.27
CA ASP A 376 -8.16 -5.68 -2.09
C ASP A 376 -9.48 -5.72 -1.27
N GLY A 377 -9.41 -5.32 0.00
CA GLY A 377 -10.54 -5.24 0.93
C GLY A 377 -10.79 -6.53 1.71
N PRO A 378 -11.54 -6.46 2.82
CA PRO A 378 -11.53 -7.49 3.86
C PRO A 378 -12.10 -8.84 3.40
N TYR A 379 -13.09 -8.87 2.52
CA TYR A 379 -13.62 -10.13 1.96
C TYR A 379 -12.60 -10.87 1.09
N VAL A 380 -11.76 -10.15 0.34
CA VAL A 380 -10.67 -10.75 -0.45
C VAL A 380 -9.61 -11.32 0.48
N GLU A 381 -9.25 -10.60 1.54
CA GLU A 381 -8.24 -11.05 2.49
C GLU A 381 -8.69 -12.26 3.30
N ARG A 382 -9.97 -12.31 3.72
CA ARG A 382 -10.56 -13.52 4.32
C ARG A 382 -10.51 -14.71 3.37
N LYS A 383 -10.88 -14.54 2.09
CA LYS A 383 -10.80 -15.62 1.09
C LYS A 383 -9.34 -16.06 0.86
N ARG A 384 -8.39 -15.13 0.85
CA ARG A 384 -6.94 -15.40 0.71
C ARG A 384 -6.43 -16.23 1.87
N PHE A 385 -6.81 -15.85 3.09
CA PHE A 385 -6.47 -16.56 4.31
C PHE A 385 -6.95 -18.02 4.27
N LEU A 386 -8.24 -18.25 4.01
CA LEU A 386 -8.83 -19.60 3.98
C LEU A 386 -8.15 -20.49 2.92
N LYS A 387 -7.91 -19.97 1.71
CA LYS A 387 -7.19 -20.72 0.67
C LYS A 387 -5.76 -21.07 1.07
N SER A 388 -5.07 -20.13 1.72
CA SER A 388 -3.68 -20.31 2.13
C SER A 388 -3.58 -21.34 3.25
N GLU A 389 -4.52 -21.31 4.20
CA GLU A 389 -4.64 -22.33 5.24
C GLU A 389 -4.85 -23.73 4.65
N GLU A 390 -5.82 -23.90 3.76
CA GLU A 390 -6.10 -25.19 3.10
C GLU A 390 -4.87 -25.72 2.36
N ILE A 391 -4.18 -24.86 1.61
CA ILE A 391 -2.96 -25.21 0.88
C ILE A 391 -1.84 -25.63 1.82
N ILE A 392 -1.61 -24.88 2.91
CA ILE A 392 -0.55 -25.17 3.86
C ILE A 392 -0.81 -26.51 4.57
N GLN A 393 -2.04 -26.74 5.03
CA GLN A 393 -2.40 -27.97 5.73
C GLN A 393 -2.27 -29.22 4.85
N GLY A 394 -2.54 -29.10 3.55
CA GLY A 394 -2.41 -30.18 2.57
C GLY A 394 -1.07 -30.24 1.82
N PHE A 395 -0.08 -29.42 2.19
CA PHE A 395 1.15 -29.30 1.40
C PHE A 395 2.10 -30.49 1.59
N ASP A 396 2.65 -31.02 0.49
CA ASP A 396 3.72 -32.01 0.53
C ASP A 396 5.10 -31.33 0.60
N TYR A 397 5.73 -31.42 1.78
CA TYR A 397 7.06 -30.87 2.04
C TYR A 397 8.21 -31.77 1.54
N LYS A 398 7.90 -32.91 0.93
CA LYS A 398 8.87 -33.91 0.49
C LYS A 398 9.74 -34.34 1.68
N GLU A 399 11.06 -34.36 1.50
CA GLU A 399 12.05 -34.71 2.52
C GLU A 399 12.48 -33.52 3.40
N LYS A 400 11.88 -32.34 3.24
CA LYS A 400 12.27 -31.13 3.98
C LYS A 400 11.64 -31.11 5.37
N ASP A 401 12.46 -30.84 6.39
CA ASP A 401 11.99 -30.66 7.76
C ASP A 401 11.46 -29.23 7.99
N ILE A 402 10.25 -28.93 7.53
CA ILE A 402 9.62 -27.62 7.73
C ILE A 402 8.87 -27.59 9.07
N ARG A 403 9.35 -26.76 10.01
CA ARG A 403 8.82 -26.71 11.38
C ARG A 403 7.66 -25.73 11.53
N ALA A 404 7.68 -24.67 10.72
CA ALA A 404 6.85 -23.51 10.90
C ALA A 404 6.67 -22.72 9.60
N ILE A 405 5.46 -22.22 9.37
CA ILE A 405 5.16 -21.23 8.33
C ILE A 405 4.45 -20.05 8.97
N HIS A 406 5.00 -18.86 8.78
CA HIS A 406 4.43 -17.58 9.19
C HIS A 406 3.90 -16.85 7.97
N CYS A 407 2.64 -16.47 8.01
CA CYS A 407 2.00 -15.59 7.02
C CYS A 407 1.84 -14.21 7.68
N ASN A 408 2.71 -13.27 7.31
CA ASN A 408 2.77 -11.93 7.87
C ASN A 408 1.96 -10.97 6.98
N SER A 409 0.79 -10.58 7.45
CA SER A 409 -0.13 -9.68 6.77
C SER A 409 0.00 -8.27 7.33
N ILE A 410 0.16 -7.28 6.46
CA ILE A 410 0.26 -5.86 6.82
C ILE A 410 -0.82 -5.09 6.05
N GLN A 411 -1.66 -4.35 6.76
CA GLN A 411 -2.59 -3.38 6.18
C GLN A 411 -2.16 -1.98 6.60
N LEU A 412 -2.25 -1.05 5.65
CA LEU A 412 -1.78 0.32 5.84
C LEU A 412 -2.98 1.23 5.83
N LEU A 413 -3.07 2.09 6.83
CA LEU A 413 -4.26 2.85 7.16
C LEU A 413 -3.91 4.34 7.14
N ALA A 414 -3.81 4.91 5.94
CA ALA A 414 -3.70 6.36 5.82
C ALA A 414 -5.05 7.01 6.18
N SER A 415 -4.99 8.19 6.79
CA SER A 415 -6.15 9.07 7.01
C SER A 415 -5.78 10.52 6.69
N SER A 416 -6.72 11.44 6.90
CA SER A 416 -6.56 12.88 6.64
C SER A 416 -5.56 13.59 7.54
N ASN A 417 -5.18 13.02 8.69
CA ASN A 417 -4.25 13.68 9.61
C ASN A 417 -3.35 12.68 10.33
N ASN A 418 -3.38 11.42 9.93
CA ASN A 418 -2.57 10.38 10.54
C ASN A 418 -2.30 9.27 9.53
N PHE A 419 -1.42 8.37 9.91
CA PHE A 419 -1.43 7.02 9.34
C PHE A 419 -1.30 6.03 10.49
N ASP A 420 -1.84 4.86 10.25
CA ASP A 420 -1.74 3.71 11.12
C ASP A 420 -1.43 2.48 10.26
N TRP A 421 -1.17 1.35 10.90
CA TRP A 421 -1.07 0.08 10.22
C TRP A 421 -1.58 -1.05 11.11
N ALA A 422 -2.29 -2.00 10.50
CA ALA A 422 -2.62 -3.24 11.15
C ALA A 422 -1.63 -4.31 10.72
N GLU A 423 -1.24 -5.16 11.67
CA GLU A 423 -0.38 -6.30 11.40
C GLU A 423 -0.99 -7.57 11.99
N THR A 424 -0.97 -8.65 11.22
CA THR A 424 -1.38 -9.98 11.69
C THR A 424 -0.38 -11.00 11.23
N THR A 425 0.12 -11.82 12.16
CA THR A 425 0.90 -13.01 11.84
C THR A 425 0.02 -14.24 12.04
N CYS A 426 -0.39 -14.85 10.93
CA CYS A 426 -1.03 -16.16 10.95
C CYS A 426 0.06 -17.23 10.93
N PHE A 427 -0.03 -18.21 11.81
CA PHE A 427 1.09 -19.12 12.01
C PHE A 427 0.65 -20.59 12.00
N TYR A 428 1.37 -21.40 11.23
CA TYR A 428 1.09 -22.81 10.99
C TYR A 428 2.26 -23.65 11.49
N LYS A 429 1.99 -24.40 12.56
CA LYS A 429 2.97 -25.10 13.38
C LYS A 429 2.96 -26.59 13.04
N GLN A 430 4.06 -27.14 12.53
CA GLN A 430 4.25 -28.60 12.49
C GLN A 430 4.96 -29.11 13.75
N SER A 431 5.69 -28.23 14.43
CA SER A 431 6.49 -28.52 15.62
C SER A 431 6.35 -27.41 16.65
N HIS A 432 6.42 -27.73 17.94
CA HIS A 432 6.29 -26.75 19.01
C HIS A 432 7.36 -25.64 18.98
N TYR A 433 8.50 -25.88 18.32
CA TYR A 433 9.67 -24.98 18.27
C TYR A 433 10.00 -24.46 16.84
N PRO A 434 10.58 -23.24 16.73
CA PRO A 434 10.84 -22.31 17.83
C PRO A 434 9.58 -21.60 18.32
N VAL A 435 9.54 -21.27 19.62
CA VAL A 435 8.48 -20.43 20.19
C VAL A 435 8.95 -18.98 20.14
N LEU A 436 8.25 -18.16 19.37
CA LEU A 436 8.45 -16.72 19.34
C LEU A 436 7.52 -16.07 20.38
N LYS A 437 8.09 -15.29 21.29
CA LYS A 437 7.34 -14.48 22.27
C LYS A 437 6.76 -13.22 21.61
N ASN A 438 7.50 -12.65 20.67
CA ASN A 438 7.04 -11.60 19.78
C ASN A 438 6.86 -12.20 18.39
N ASP A 439 5.74 -11.96 17.72
CA ASP A 439 5.39 -12.54 16.42
C ASP A 439 5.02 -11.48 15.36
N LEU A 440 5.02 -10.20 15.72
CA LEU A 440 4.84 -9.06 14.82
C LEU A 440 6.19 -8.48 14.38
N LEU A 441 6.27 -8.12 13.10
CA LEU A 441 7.45 -7.57 12.43
C LEU A 441 7.62 -6.07 12.72
N LEU A 442 6.53 -5.31 12.71
CA LEU A 442 6.52 -3.84 12.77
C LEU A 442 6.03 -3.33 14.14
N ALA A 443 4.97 -3.92 14.67
CA ALA A 443 4.42 -3.56 15.98
C ALA A 443 5.15 -4.27 17.14
N ASP A 444 5.09 -3.67 18.34
CA ASP A 444 5.72 -4.23 19.55
C ASP A 444 4.79 -5.17 20.34
N SER A 445 3.46 -5.12 20.13
CA SER A 445 2.48 -5.96 20.83
C SER A 445 1.19 -6.16 20.04
N VAL A 446 0.50 -7.28 20.27
CA VAL A 446 -0.81 -7.64 19.68
C VAL A 446 -1.95 -7.29 20.64
N SER A 447 -3.07 -6.77 20.12
CA SER A 447 -4.40 -6.93 20.73
C SER A 447 -5.17 -8.02 19.98
N GLY A 448 -5.31 -9.22 20.55
CA GLY A 448 -6.04 -10.34 19.93
C GLY A 448 -5.15 -11.39 19.24
N PHE A 449 -4.84 -12.47 19.94
CA PHE A 449 -4.01 -13.56 19.42
C PHE A 449 -4.71 -14.31 18.28
N ASN A 450 -4.04 -14.44 17.12
CA ASN A 450 -4.48 -15.22 15.95
C ASN A 450 -5.89 -14.87 15.41
N ARG A 451 -6.41 -13.69 15.73
CA ARG A 451 -7.60 -13.12 15.08
C ARG A 451 -7.10 -12.13 14.03
N PRO A 452 -7.34 -12.38 12.73
CA PRO A 452 -6.92 -11.43 11.72
C PRO A 452 -7.70 -10.12 11.77
N HIS A 453 -7.00 -9.00 11.56
CA HIS A 453 -7.59 -7.66 11.64
C HIS A 453 -8.76 -7.43 10.67
N TRP A 454 -8.79 -8.10 9.52
CA TRP A 454 -9.89 -7.97 8.57
C TRP A 454 -11.20 -8.61 9.06
N GLU A 455 -11.18 -9.48 10.08
CA GLU A 455 -12.42 -9.99 10.67
C GLU A 455 -13.14 -8.89 11.46
N ASP A 456 -12.39 -8.00 12.14
CA ASP A 456 -12.96 -6.81 12.78
C ASP A 456 -13.55 -5.86 11.72
N ASP A 457 -12.89 -5.71 10.57
CA ASP A 457 -13.41 -4.92 9.45
C ASP A 457 -14.73 -5.50 8.90
N ILE A 458 -14.83 -6.82 8.75
CA ILE A 458 -16.06 -7.50 8.29
C ILE A 458 -17.19 -7.29 9.30
N GLU A 459 -16.92 -7.50 10.58
CA GLU A 459 -17.92 -7.31 11.64
C GLU A 459 -18.44 -5.86 11.66
N ASN A 460 -17.55 -4.89 11.46
CA ASN A 460 -17.94 -3.49 11.34
C ASN A 460 -18.77 -3.21 10.08
N LEU A 461 -18.43 -3.83 8.94
CA LEU A 461 -19.19 -3.68 7.69
C LEU A 461 -20.58 -4.32 7.79
N GLU A 462 -20.69 -5.51 8.37
CA GLU A 462 -21.93 -6.26 8.52
C GLU A 462 -22.81 -5.69 9.65
N GLY A 463 -22.22 -5.23 10.76
CA GLY A 463 -22.93 -4.59 11.86
C GLY A 463 -23.55 -3.23 11.50
N ASN A 464 -22.93 -2.50 10.57
CA ASN A 464 -23.48 -1.24 10.05
C ASN A 464 -24.61 -1.43 9.02
N GLN A 465 -24.90 -2.65 8.57
CA GLN A 465 -26.08 -2.91 7.71
C GLN A 465 -27.41 -2.93 8.49
N TYR A 466 -27.35 -2.92 9.83
CA TYR A 466 -28.52 -2.99 10.71
C TYR A 466 -28.79 -1.71 11.51
N ASN A 467 -28.08 -0.60 11.24
CA ASN A 467 -28.27 0.69 11.91
C ASN A 467 -28.62 1.83 10.96
#